data_AF-A0A1I8HD91-F1
#
_entry.id   AF-A0A1I8HD91-F1
#
_cell.length_a   1.000
_cell.length_b   1.000
_cell.length_c   1.000
_cell.angle_alpha   90.00
_cell.angle_beta   90.00
_cell.angle_gamma   90.00
#
_symmetry.space_group_name_H-M   'P 1'
#
loop_
_entity.id
_entity.type
_entity.pdbx_description
1 polymer ?
#
loop_
_entity_poly.entity_id
_entity_poly.type
_entity_poly.pdbx_seq_one_letter_code
_entity_poly.pdbx_strand_id
1 'polypeptide(L)'
;MFDDNANGEIELSEFVQLYHYVRRWREIFLRHDADNSGTIELDELLDSLNTVHAPLRFSRGFCEQMLRRFGRRVSGQHCLSLDQFIALNAGLSRLANGYTGRPNDIENYLLKRLRDS
;
A
#
# COMPACT_ATOMS: atom_id res chain seq x y z
N MET A 1 -4.12 5.06 15.64
CA MET A 1 -2.88 4.69 14.90
C MET A 1 -1.92 5.87 14.80
N PHE A 2 -2.36 7.13 14.83
CA PHE A 2 -1.48 8.31 14.92
C PHE A 2 -2.04 9.40 15.86
N ASP A 3 -2.91 8.98 16.76
CA ASP A 3 -3.48 9.79 17.82
C ASP A 3 -3.21 8.95 19.07
N ASP A 4 -2.11 9.25 19.76
CA ASP A 4 -1.67 8.50 20.94
C ASP A 4 -2.32 9.07 22.21
N ASN A 5 -2.85 10.30 22.14
CA ASN A 5 -3.41 11.03 23.28
C ASN A 5 -4.92 11.29 23.18
N ALA A 6 -5.59 10.92 22.08
CA ALA A 6 -7.03 11.04 21.85
C ALA A 6 -7.57 12.47 22.08
N ASN A 7 -6.76 13.51 21.87
CA ASN A 7 -7.11 14.87 22.25
C ASN A 7 -7.74 15.70 21.11
N GLY A 8 -7.68 15.21 19.86
CA GLY A 8 -8.28 15.87 18.69
C GLY A 8 -7.40 16.94 18.01
N GLU A 9 -6.18 17.18 18.48
CA GLU A 9 -5.19 18.08 17.86
C GLU A 9 -3.91 17.30 17.52
N ILE A 10 -3.39 17.47 16.29
CA ILE A 10 -2.08 16.91 15.93
C ILE A 10 -1.01 17.77 16.59
N GLU A 11 -0.38 17.27 17.66
CA GLU A 11 0.72 17.97 18.34
C GLU A 11 1.96 17.98 17.43
N LEU A 12 2.87 18.96 17.60
CA LEU A 12 4.08 19.09 16.74
C LEU A 12 4.89 17.78 16.66
N SER A 13 4.89 17.02 17.75
CA SER A 13 5.47 15.68 17.91
C SER A 13 4.86 14.64 16.97
N GLU A 14 3.54 14.65 16.82
CA GLU A 14 2.77 13.75 15.96
C GLU A 14 2.87 14.16 14.49
N PHE A 15 2.94 15.47 14.22
CA PHE A 15 3.22 15.98 12.88
C PHE A 15 4.61 15.55 12.37
N VAL A 16 5.63 15.56 13.24
CA VAL A 16 6.97 15.07 12.88
C VAL A 16 6.95 13.58 12.53
N GLN A 17 6.23 12.76 13.30
CA GLN A 17 6.07 11.33 13.00
C GLN A 17 5.33 11.09 11.69
N LEU A 18 4.24 11.83 11.44
CA LEU A 18 3.50 11.79 10.19
C LEU A 18 4.38 12.22 9.00
N TYR A 19 5.15 13.29 9.16
CA TYR A 19 6.07 13.79 8.15
C TYR A 19 7.13 12.73 7.80
N HIS A 20 7.74 12.09 8.79
CA HIS A 20 8.69 11.01 8.55
C HIS A 20 8.05 9.78 7.89
N TYR A 21 6.81 9.44 8.27
CA TYR A 21 6.04 8.36 7.67
C TYR A 21 5.78 8.63 6.18
N VAL A 22 5.21 9.80 5.84
CA VAL A 22 4.94 10.19 4.46
C VAL A 22 6.22 10.30 3.65
N ARG A 23 7.29 10.86 4.22
CA ARG A 23 8.59 10.97 3.56
C ARG A 23 9.17 9.61 3.20
N ARG A 24 9.12 8.63 4.12
CA ARG A 24 9.59 7.27 3.85
C ARG A 24 8.80 6.64 2.71
N TRP A 25 7.47 6.76 2.72
CA TRP A 25 6.65 6.23 1.64
C TRP A 25 6.90 6.91 0.30
N ARG A 26 7.18 8.23 0.32
CA ARG A 26 7.59 8.96 -0.88
C ARG A 26 8.91 8.44 -1.44
N GLU A 27 9.89 8.15 -0.59
CA GLU A 27 11.17 7.57 -1.03
C GLU A 27 11.00 6.17 -1.63
N ILE A 28 10.11 5.35 -1.07
CA ILE A 28 9.75 4.04 -1.63
C ILE A 28 9.02 4.22 -2.96
N PHE A 29 8.04 5.12 -3.02
CA PHE A 29 7.29 5.43 -4.23
C PHE A 29 8.21 5.85 -5.37
N LEU A 30 9.11 6.82 -5.13
CA LEU A 30 10.08 7.29 -6.12
C LEU A 30 11.10 6.23 -6.55
N ARG A 31 11.33 5.21 -5.72
CA ARG A 31 12.22 4.09 -6.08
C ARG A 31 11.53 3.11 -7.04
N HIS A 32 10.22 2.96 -6.95
CA HIS A 32 9.44 2.02 -7.76
C HIS A 32 8.76 2.67 -8.96
N ASP A 33 8.49 3.99 -8.93
CA ASP A 33 8.07 4.83 -10.06
C ASP A 33 9.28 5.03 -11.00
N ALA A 34 9.58 3.99 -11.78
CA ALA A 34 10.81 3.90 -12.58
C ALA A 34 10.74 4.79 -13.82
N ASP A 35 9.53 5.04 -14.31
CA ASP A 35 9.27 5.92 -15.44
C ASP A 35 9.01 7.38 -15.03
N ASN A 36 8.99 7.66 -13.71
CA ASN A 36 8.75 8.97 -13.12
C ASN A 36 7.42 9.58 -13.63
N SER A 37 6.44 8.72 -13.90
CA SER A 37 5.09 9.10 -14.32
C SER A 37 4.30 9.78 -13.20
N GLY A 38 4.78 9.67 -11.95
CA GLY A 38 4.05 10.13 -10.78
C GLY A 38 2.90 9.20 -10.40
N THR A 39 2.87 7.99 -10.96
CA THR A 39 1.90 6.94 -10.68
C THR A 39 2.56 5.57 -10.69
N ILE A 40 2.01 4.62 -9.93
CA ILE A 40 2.48 3.24 -9.92
C ILE A 40 1.58 2.39 -10.81
N GLU A 41 2.17 1.78 -11.83
CA GLU A 41 1.52 0.83 -12.73
C GLU A 41 1.57 -0.61 -12.21
N LEU A 42 1.04 -1.58 -12.99
CA LEU A 42 0.93 -2.98 -12.56
C LEU A 42 2.28 -3.64 -12.28
N ASP A 43 3.24 -3.47 -13.18
CA ASP A 43 4.56 -4.10 -13.04
C ASP A 43 5.36 -3.47 -11.89
N GLU A 44 5.25 -2.16 -11.72
CA GLU A 44 5.86 -1.42 -10.59
C GLU A 44 5.20 -1.78 -9.26
N LEU A 45 3.87 -1.94 -9.24
CA LEU A 45 3.15 -2.38 -8.04
C LEU A 45 3.58 -3.79 -7.64
N LEU A 46 3.72 -4.70 -8.61
CA LEU A 46 4.14 -6.08 -8.35
C LEU A 46 5.53 -6.14 -7.72
N ASP A 47 6.49 -5.41 -8.29
CA ASP A 47 7.84 -5.32 -7.74
C ASP A 47 7.86 -4.67 -6.36
N SER A 48 7.09 -3.58 -6.20
CA SER A 48 7.01 -2.85 -4.95
C SER A 48 6.40 -3.68 -3.82
N LEU A 49 5.28 -4.36 -4.05
CA LEU A 49 4.65 -5.18 -3.02
C LEU A 49 5.55 -6.35 -2.59
N ASN A 50 6.23 -6.99 -3.54
CA ASN A 50 7.16 -8.08 -3.23
C ASN A 50 8.42 -7.60 -2.49
N THR A 51 8.83 -6.34 -2.68
CA THR A 51 9.98 -5.73 -1.99
C THR A 51 9.60 -5.26 -0.58
N VAL A 52 8.49 -4.53 -0.45
CA VAL A 52 8.06 -3.89 0.80
C VAL A 52 7.57 -4.92 1.82
N HIS A 53 6.89 -5.97 1.36
CA HIS A 53 6.26 -6.97 2.23
C HIS A 53 6.98 -8.32 2.23
N ALA A 54 8.23 -8.39 1.78
CA ALA A 54 9.05 -9.60 1.87
C ALA A 54 9.07 -10.10 3.34
N PRO A 55 8.80 -11.40 3.62
CA PRO A 55 8.87 -12.56 2.72
C PRO A 55 7.58 -12.95 1.98
N LEU A 56 6.51 -12.15 2.08
CA LEU A 56 5.27 -12.43 1.36
C LEU A 56 5.51 -12.35 -0.16
N ARG A 57 4.78 -13.18 -0.91
CA ARG A 57 4.84 -13.21 -2.37
C ARG A 57 3.47 -12.83 -2.92
N PHE A 58 3.46 -11.82 -3.78
CA PHE A 58 2.26 -11.35 -4.46
C PHE A 58 2.34 -11.69 -5.94
N SER A 59 1.22 -12.13 -6.47
CA SER A 59 0.99 -12.48 -7.87
C SER A 59 0.49 -11.27 -8.66
N ARG A 60 0.70 -11.31 -9.98
CA ARG A 60 0.19 -10.27 -10.89
C ARG A 60 -1.34 -10.14 -10.81
N GLY A 61 -2.06 -11.25 -10.71
CA GLY A 61 -3.52 -11.25 -10.62
C GLY A 61 -4.06 -10.61 -9.33
N PHE A 62 -3.31 -10.72 -8.22
CA PHE A 62 -3.60 -9.95 -7.00
C PHE A 62 -3.42 -8.45 -7.23
N CYS A 63 -2.28 -8.06 -7.82
CA CYS A 63 -1.95 -6.66 -8.09
C CYS A 63 -2.96 -6.00 -9.06
N GLU A 64 -3.40 -6.72 -10.10
CA GLU A 64 -4.44 -6.24 -11.02
C GLU A 64 -5.77 -5.95 -10.31
N GLN A 65 -6.17 -6.81 -9.36
CA GLN A 65 -7.37 -6.58 -8.56
C GLN A 65 -7.21 -5.37 -7.63
N MET A 66 -6.04 -5.21 -7.00
CA MET A 66 -5.74 -4.03 -6.18
C MET A 66 -5.76 -2.75 -7.01
N LEU A 67 -5.17 -2.75 -8.19
CA LEU A 67 -5.20 -1.62 -9.12
C LEU A 67 -6.63 -1.27 -9.57
N ARG A 68 -7.47 -2.26 -9.84
CA ARG A 68 -8.87 -2.00 -10.20
C ARG A 68 -9.69 -1.44 -9.03
N ARG A 69 -9.33 -1.80 -7.79
CA ARG A 69 -10.06 -1.42 -6.58
C ARG A 69 -9.63 -0.06 -6.02
N PHE A 70 -8.32 0.16 -5.95
CA PHE A 70 -7.70 1.33 -5.32
C PHE A 70 -7.13 2.31 -6.33
N GLY A 71 -6.78 1.84 -7.53
CA GLY A 71 -6.24 2.68 -8.60
C GLY A 71 -7.32 3.47 -9.30
N ARG A 72 -6.89 4.57 -9.91
CA ARG A 72 -7.71 5.37 -10.82
C ARG A 72 -7.39 4.99 -12.26
N ARG A 73 -8.39 5.06 -13.13
CA ARG A 73 -8.15 4.90 -14.57
C ARG A 73 -7.55 6.20 -15.11
N VAL A 74 -6.32 6.11 -15.61
CA VAL A 74 -5.62 7.20 -16.32
C VAL A 74 -5.19 6.64 -17.65
N SER A 75 -5.55 7.32 -18.74
CA SER A 75 -5.19 6.89 -20.10
C SER A 75 -5.58 5.44 -20.47
N GLY A 76 -6.63 4.91 -19.84
CA GLY A 76 -7.11 3.54 -20.07
C GLY A 76 -6.44 2.45 -19.21
N GLN A 77 -5.33 2.76 -18.52
CA GLN A 77 -4.68 1.87 -17.56
C GLN A 77 -5.09 2.22 -16.13
N HIS A 78 -5.02 1.22 -15.23
CA HIS A 78 -5.23 1.46 -13.80
C HIS A 78 -3.87 1.74 -13.17
N CYS A 79 -3.75 2.89 -12.52
CA CYS A 79 -2.52 3.32 -11.86
C CYS A 79 -2.84 3.90 -10.48
N LEU A 80 -1.88 3.85 -9.57
CA LEU A 80 -2.01 4.34 -8.21
C LEU A 80 -1.24 5.65 -8.04
N SER A 81 -1.89 6.68 -7.50
CA SER A 81 -1.17 7.85 -6.98
C SER A 81 -0.49 7.53 -5.64
N LEU A 82 0.41 8.40 -5.19
CA LEU A 82 1.10 8.27 -3.90
C LEU A 82 0.14 7.98 -2.74
N ASP A 83 -0.96 8.74 -2.62
CA ASP A 83 -1.94 8.56 -1.54
C ASP A 83 -2.60 7.18 -1.58
N GLN A 84 -2.95 6.70 -2.79
CA GLN A 84 -3.56 5.40 -2.99
C GLN A 84 -2.57 4.27 -2.70
N PHE A 85 -1.30 4.45 -3.07
CA PHE A 85 -0.22 3.53 -2.78
C PHE A 85 0.04 3.42 -1.27
N ILE A 86 0.04 4.54 -0.54
CA ILE A 86 0.18 4.55 0.93
C ILE A 86 -1.01 3.85 1.58
N ALA A 87 -2.24 4.19 1.15
CA ALA A 87 -3.46 3.59 1.69
C ALA A 87 -3.51 2.08 1.48
N LEU A 88 -3.14 1.61 0.27
CA LEU A 88 -3.05 0.20 -0.06
C LEU A 88 -2.04 -0.51 0.87
N ASN A 89 -0.81 0.00 0.94
CA ASN A 89 0.23 -0.61 1.77
C ASN A 89 -0.14 -0.63 3.25
N ALA A 90 -0.71 0.46 3.78
CA ALA A 90 -1.16 0.51 5.16
C ALA A 90 -2.29 -0.50 5.44
N GLY A 91 -3.22 -0.67 4.49
CA GLY A 91 -4.28 -1.68 4.57
C GLY A 91 -3.72 -3.10 4.55
N LEU A 92 -2.80 -3.38 3.63
CA LEU A 92 -2.12 -4.67 3.52
C LEU A 92 -1.34 -4.99 4.79
N SER A 93 -0.53 -4.07 5.31
CA SER A 93 0.22 -4.28 6.55
C SER A 93 -0.71 -4.55 7.74
N ARG A 94 -1.85 -3.86 7.83
CA ARG A 94 -2.83 -4.10 8.90
C ARG A 94 -3.44 -5.50 8.82
N LEU A 95 -3.82 -5.93 7.62
CA LEU A 95 -4.40 -7.26 7.41
C LEU A 95 -3.35 -8.38 7.55
N ALA A 96 -2.13 -8.15 7.08
CA ALA A 96 -1.00 -9.06 7.20
C ALA A 96 -0.59 -9.25 8.66
N ASN A 97 -0.60 -8.19 9.48
CA ASN A 97 -0.35 -8.30 10.92
C ASN A 97 -1.40 -9.17 11.65
N GLY A 98 -2.63 -9.23 11.12
CA GLY A 98 -3.68 -10.11 11.64
C GLY A 98 -3.63 -11.54 11.07
N TYR A 99 -2.71 -11.84 10.17
CA TYR A 99 -2.63 -13.11 9.48
C TYR A 99 -1.60 -14.04 10.14
N THR A 100 -2.08 -15.12 10.74
CA THR A 100 -1.25 -16.19 11.35
C THR A 100 -1.25 -17.48 10.52
N GLY A 101 -1.78 -17.44 9.30
CA GLY A 101 -1.91 -18.60 8.41
C GLY A 101 -0.65 -18.90 7.59
N ARG A 102 -0.78 -19.82 6.62
CA ARG A 102 0.33 -20.21 5.74
C ARG A 102 0.64 -19.12 4.71
N PRO A 103 1.91 -18.81 4.41
CA PRO A 103 2.27 -17.76 3.47
C PRO A 103 1.66 -17.91 2.07
N ASN A 104 1.34 -19.14 1.63
CA ASN A 104 0.70 -19.39 0.33
C ASN A 104 -0.79 -19.01 0.28
N ASP A 105 -1.48 -18.88 1.41
CA ASP A 105 -2.92 -18.57 1.46
C ASP A 105 -3.19 -17.09 1.80
N ILE A 106 -2.14 -16.30 2.01
CA ILE A 106 -2.28 -14.91 2.43
C ILE A 106 -2.96 -14.05 1.36
N GLU A 107 -2.68 -14.27 0.08
CA GLU A 107 -3.31 -13.51 -1.01
C GLU A 107 -4.83 -13.69 -1.03
N ASN A 108 -5.30 -14.93 -0.90
CA ASN A 108 -6.74 -15.24 -0.85
C ASN A 108 -7.38 -14.66 0.42
N TYR A 109 -6.69 -14.71 1.55
CA TYR A 109 -7.15 -14.09 2.79
C TYR A 109 -7.28 -12.58 2.63
N LEU A 110 -6.27 -11.91 2.07
CA LEU A 110 -6.25 -10.48 1.83
C LEU A 110 -7.34 -10.07 0.84
N LEU A 111 -7.49 -10.78 -0.27
CA LEU A 111 -8.55 -10.53 -1.25
C LEU A 111 -9.94 -10.64 -0.62
N LYS A 112 -10.18 -11.69 0.18
CA LYS A 112 -11.46 -11.88 0.86
C LYS A 112 -11.75 -10.74 1.84
N ARG A 113 -10.78 -10.37 2.67
CA ARG A 113 -10.93 -9.27 3.64
C ARG A 113 -11.13 -7.92 3.00
N LEU A 114 -10.44 -7.65 1.87
CA LEU A 114 -10.59 -6.42 1.10
C LEU A 114 -11.89 -6.37 0.29
N ARG A 115 -12.53 -7.51 0.04
CA ARG A 115 -13.88 -7.58 -0.56
C ARG A 115 -14.98 -7.32 0.45
N ASP A 116 -14.78 -7.75 1.70
CA ASP A 116 -15.78 -7.65 2.77
C ASP A 116 -15.69 -6.33 3.57
N SER A 117 -14.74 -5.42 3.23
CA SER A 117 -14.55 -4.09 3.83
C SER A 117 -14.93 -2.96 2.87
#